data_AF-A0A1M5J2R3-F1
#
_entry.id   AF-A0A1M5J2R3-F1
#
_cell.length_a   1.000
_cell.length_b   1.000
_cell.length_c   1.000
_cell.angle_alpha   90.00
_cell.angle_beta   90.00
_cell.angle_gamma   90.00
#
_symmetry.space_group_name_H-M   'P 1'
#
loop_
_entity.id
_entity.type
_entity.pdbx_description
1 polymer ?
#
loop_
_entity_poly.entity_id
_entity_poly.type
_entity_poly.pdbx_seq_one_letter_code
_entity_poly.pdbx_strand_id
1 'polypeptide(L)'
;MNFEQIYSPNPNFSNRYISPEKLFSYLQSNLSNYIQEIGRSYLDKPIYKLTIGTGSINVLAWSQMHGNESNASHAMLDLLETLDKAPELKENLFSKIKLDFIFMLNPDGSERWTRLNAADIDLNRDFHNESSTEIKFLKTAVASNKYDYALNLHEQRTIFTTDGIHPATLSFLAPSENVERTVTDNRKKCMAVIGKVYGHLKELIPNQIGRYSDEFYPTSTGDNFIKAGMPTILFEGGHFVDDYTRKGTRKYYTIALYYALEAISELNSDIEGWEKYLEIPENQETHYDIIYRNVKLNTDHECILDVAVQYREIIEEGKDEISFIPFVMEVGDVKKRKGWLEIDCTGKKFVAATKYPKLDAPAEFTIED
;
A
#
# COMPACT_ATOMS: atom_id res chain seq x y z
N MET A 1 -2.96 12.17 -25.00
CA MET A 1 -1.67 11.62 -24.53
C MET A 1 -1.99 10.80 -23.31
N ASN A 2 -1.57 9.55 -23.25
CA ASN A 2 -1.92 8.70 -22.10
C ASN A 2 -0.98 8.98 -20.93
N PHE A 3 -1.48 8.90 -19.69
CA PHE A 3 -0.71 9.27 -18.49
C PHE A 3 0.52 8.38 -18.29
N GLU A 4 0.43 7.08 -18.59
CA GLU A 4 1.53 6.13 -18.45
C GLU A 4 2.72 6.42 -19.38
N GLN A 5 2.49 7.16 -20.48
CA GLN A 5 3.53 7.53 -21.44
C GLN A 5 4.36 8.72 -20.96
N ILE A 6 3.82 9.52 -20.03
CA ILE A 6 4.48 10.72 -19.48
C ILE A 6 4.87 10.57 -18.02
N TYR A 7 4.54 9.43 -17.39
CA TYR A 7 4.89 9.16 -16.00
C TYR A 7 6.34 9.53 -15.70
N SER A 8 6.51 10.35 -14.66
CA SER A 8 7.81 10.77 -14.16
C SER A 8 7.83 10.65 -12.64
N PRO A 9 8.76 9.87 -12.07
CA PRO A 9 8.92 9.83 -10.62
C PRO A 9 9.46 11.16 -10.10
N ASN A 10 9.06 11.56 -8.89
CA ASN A 10 9.60 12.71 -8.20
C ASN A 10 11.10 12.49 -7.92
N PRO A 11 11.99 13.36 -8.43
CA PRO A 11 13.43 13.15 -8.35
C PRO A 11 14.00 13.34 -6.92
N ASN A 12 13.25 13.99 -6.03
CA ASN A 12 13.72 14.27 -4.67
C ASN A 12 13.59 13.05 -3.73
N PHE A 13 12.77 12.07 -4.10
CA PHE A 13 12.45 10.89 -3.28
C PHE A 13 12.65 9.62 -4.11
N SER A 14 13.91 9.22 -4.33
CA SER A 14 14.25 8.02 -5.11
C SER A 14 14.19 6.72 -4.31
N ASN A 15 14.40 6.80 -3.00
CA ASN A 15 14.53 5.65 -2.11
C ASN A 15 13.15 5.15 -1.67
N ARG A 16 13.06 3.89 -1.28
CA ARG A 16 11.83 3.30 -0.73
C ARG A 16 11.45 4.01 0.56
N TYR A 17 12.40 4.25 1.45
CA TYR A 17 12.17 5.07 2.66
C TYR A 17 11.91 6.56 2.32
N ILE A 18 10.90 7.14 2.96
CA ILE A 18 10.68 8.60 2.99
C ILE A 18 10.87 9.08 4.42
N SER A 19 11.98 9.81 4.67
CA SER A 19 12.17 10.52 5.93
C SER A 19 11.06 11.57 6.11
N PRO A 20 10.34 11.57 7.26
CA PRO A 20 9.34 12.59 7.54
C PRO A 20 9.93 14.00 7.47
N GLU A 21 11.10 14.24 8.07
CA GLU A 21 11.77 15.55 8.08
C GLU A 21 12.07 16.05 6.66
N LYS A 22 12.58 15.16 5.79
CA LYS A 22 12.86 15.47 4.39
C LYS A 22 11.57 15.82 3.64
N LEU A 23 10.50 15.04 3.87
CA LEU A 23 9.19 15.32 3.27
C LEU A 23 8.64 16.67 3.72
N PHE A 24 8.66 16.96 5.02
CA PHE A 24 8.15 18.22 5.56
C PHE A 24 8.91 19.43 5.00
N SER A 25 10.24 19.35 4.99
CA SER A 25 11.09 20.40 4.41
C SER A 25 10.79 20.62 2.93
N TYR A 26 10.58 19.53 2.17
CA TYR A 26 10.20 19.60 0.77
C TYR A 26 8.83 20.26 0.58
N LEU A 27 7.82 19.83 1.34
CA LEU A 27 6.46 20.39 1.29
C LEU A 27 6.48 21.90 1.61
N GLN A 28 7.15 22.31 2.68
CA GLN A 28 7.25 23.72 3.07
C GLN A 28 8.01 24.55 2.02
N SER A 29 9.09 24.02 1.44
CA SER A 29 9.92 24.77 0.51
C SER A 29 9.30 24.91 -0.89
N ASN A 30 8.56 23.89 -1.34
CA ASN A 30 8.08 23.80 -2.72
C ASN A 30 6.57 23.96 -2.86
N LEU A 31 5.81 23.66 -1.80
CA LEU A 31 4.34 23.57 -1.82
C LEU A 31 3.68 24.37 -0.68
N SER A 32 4.40 25.31 -0.06
CA SER A 32 3.91 26.13 1.07
C SER A 32 2.55 26.79 0.84
N ASN A 33 2.27 27.24 -0.39
CA ASN A 33 0.99 27.87 -0.74
C ASN A 33 -0.20 26.90 -0.79
N TYR A 34 0.07 25.58 -0.82
CA TYR A 34 -0.93 24.53 -0.96
C TYR A 34 -1.09 23.69 0.31
N ILE A 35 -0.18 23.80 1.28
CA ILE A 35 -0.20 22.98 2.49
C ILE A 35 -0.72 23.71 3.72
N GLN A 36 -1.30 22.93 4.62
CA GLN A 36 -1.73 23.34 5.95
C GLN A 36 -1.31 22.26 6.96
N GLU A 37 -0.69 22.65 8.07
CA GLU A 37 -0.51 21.74 9.22
C GLU A 37 -1.88 21.51 9.85
N ILE A 38 -2.35 20.25 9.85
CA ILE A 38 -3.66 19.86 10.38
C ILE A 38 -3.58 19.25 11.78
N GLY A 39 -2.36 18.98 12.26
CA GLY A 39 -2.12 18.34 13.55
C GLY A 39 -0.68 17.92 13.73
N ARG A 40 -0.39 17.31 14.88
CA ARG A 40 0.94 16.79 15.24
C ARG A 40 0.81 15.38 15.83
N SER A 41 1.69 14.47 15.41
CA SER A 41 1.71 13.07 15.85
C SER A 41 1.99 12.92 17.34
N TYR A 42 1.99 11.69 17.83
CA TYR A 42 2.26 11.37 19.24
C TYR A 42 3.62 11.90 19.72
N LEU A 43 4.65 11.87 18.86
CA LEU A 43 5.98 12.44 19.12
C LEU A 43 6.15 13.87 18.57
N ASP A 44 5.05 14.60 18.41
CA ASP A 44 5.04 16.02 18.05
C ASP A 44 5.60 16.32 16.64
N LYS A 45 5.47 15.40 15.68
CA LYS A 45 5.82 15.66 14.27
C LYS A 45 4.62 16.22 13.51
N PRO A 46 4.79 17.24 12.65
CA PRO A 46 3.67 17.85 11.94
C PRO A 46 3.03 16.86 10.95
N ILE A 47 1.71 16.98 10.79
CA ILE A 47 0.92 16.28 9.77
C ILE A 47 0.36 17.34 8.83
N TYR A 48 0.69 17.23 7.55
CA TYR A 48 0.29 18.20 6.53
C TYR A 48 -0.85 17.67 5.66
N LYS A 49 -1.79 18.57 5.37
CA LYS A 49 -2.76 18.43 4.29
C LYS A 49 -2.39 19.38 3.16
N LEU A 50 -2.22 18.86 1.95
CA LEU A 50 -2.10 19.62 0.72
C LEU A 50 -3.47 19.71 0.05
N THR A 51 -3.88 20.90 -0.40
CA THR A 51 -5.12 21.12 -1.16
C THR A 51 -4.78 21.67 -2.54
N ILE A 52 -5.27 21.03 -3.60
CA ILE A 52 -5.06 21.46 -5.00
C ILE A 52 -6.34 21.28 -5.84
N GLY A 53 -6.48 22.13 -6.85
CA GLY A 53 -7.63 22.13 -7.75
C GLY A 53 -8.79 22.98 -7.26
N THR A 54 -9.71 23.25 -8.19
CA THR A 54 -10.81 24.21 -8.03
C THR A 54 -12.17 23.63 -8.37
N GLY A 55 -12.21 22.36 -8.79
CA GLY A 55 -13.43 21.71 -9.19
C GLY A 55 -14.38 21.40 -8.04
N SER A 56 -15.62 21.04 -8.39
CA SER A 56 -16.69 20.82 -7.42
C SER A 56 -16.68 19.45 -6.77
N ILE A 57 -15.96 18.47 -7.35
CA ILE A 57 -15.85 17.11 -6.80
C ILE A 57 -14.72 17.09 -5.78
N ASN A 58 -15.05 16.91 -4.50
CA ASN A 58 -14.09 16.91 -3.41
C ASN A 58 -13.58 15.50 -3.15
N VAL A 59 -12.27 15.29 -3.27
CA VAL A 59 -11.63 13.99 -3.02
C VAL A 59 -10.61 14.13 -1.90
N LEU A 60 -10.68 13.25 -0.90
CA LEU A 60 -9.64 13.11 0.13
C LEU A 60 -8.79 11.88 -0.18
N ALA A 61 -7.47 11.97 -0.07
CA ALA A 61 -6.60 10.81 -0.05
C ALA A 61 -5.58 10.93 1.08
N TRP A 62 -5.27 9.82 1.75
CA TRP A 62 -4.24 9.79 2.78
C TRP A 62 -3.33 8.59 2.57
N SER A 63 -2.06 8.82 2.89
CA SER A 63 -0.98 7.83 2.81
C SER A 63 -0.39 7.57 4.18
N GLN A 64 0.31 6.43 4.30
CA GLN A 64 1.10 6.06 5.47
C GLN A 64 0.31 6.18 6.78
N MET A 65 -0.93 5.67 6.80
CA MET A 65 -1.61 5.36 8.07
C MET A 65 -0.85 4.27 8.81
N HIS A 66 -0.30 3.31 8.07
CA HIS A 66 0.81 2.48 8.54
C HIS A 66 2.13 3.09 8.07
N GLY A 67 3.08 3.28 8.98
CA GLY A 67 4.28 4.05 8.71
C GLY A 67 5.20 3.46 7.64
N ASN A 68 5.28 2.14 7.53
CA ASN A 68 6.14 1.41 6.59
C ASN A 68 5.55 1.24 5.17
N GLU A 69 4.50 1.99 4.82
CA GLU A 69 3.79 1.88 3.54
C GLU A 69 3.98 3.15 2.67
N SER A 70 5.23 3.44 2.31
CA SER A 70 5.63 4.68 1.63
C SER A 70 5.27 4.80 0.13
N ASN A 71 4.89 3.72 -0.56
CA ASN A 71 4.58 3.77 -2.00
C ASN A 71 3.39 4.66 -2.27
N ALA A 72 2.42 4.72 -1.34
CA ALA A 72 1.31 5.65 -1.43
C ALA A 72 1.80 7.11 -1.48
N SER A 73 2.69 7.49 -0.56
CA SER A 73 3.31 8.82 -0.54
C SER A 73 4.13 9.09 -1.80
N HIS A 74 4.92 8.12 -2.26
CA HIS A 74 5.63 8.22 -3.53
C HIS A 74 4.68 8.41 -4.71
N ALA A 75 3.60 7.63 -4.80
CA ALA A 75 2.66 7.69 -5.90
C ALA A 75 1.94 9.04 -5.98
N MET A 76 1.56 9.61 -4.84
CA MET A 76 0.94 10.92 -4.80
C MET A 76 1.97 12.03 -5.14
N LEU A 77 3.25 11.92 -4.73
CA LEU A 77 4.32 12.86 -5.14
C LEU A 77 4.63 12.77 -6.64
N ASP A 78 4.64 11.56 -7.19
CA ASP A 78 4.86 11.28 -8.61
C ASP A 78 3.69 11.77 -9.47
N LEU A 79 2.46 11.68 -8.96
CA LEU A 79 1.29 12.26 -9.61
C LEU A 79 1.47 13.77 -9.80
N LEU A 80 1.87 14.49 -8.74
CA LEU A 80 2.10 15.94 -8.81
C LEU A 80 3.24 16.26 -9.79
N GLU A 81 4.38 15.57 -9.69
CA GLU A 81 5.53 15.74 -10.60
C GLU A 81 5.16 15.47 -12.06
N THR A 82 4.39 14.42 -12.32
CA THR A 82 3.98 14.05 -13.69
C THR A 82 3.01 15.07 -14.26
N LEU A 83 2.02 15.51 -13.47
CA LEU A 83 1.03 16.51 -13.91
C LEU A 83 1.65 17.88 -14.14
N ASP A 84 2.67 18.27 -13.38
CA ASP A 84 3.41 19.54 -13.61
C ASP A 84 4.09 19.58 -14.98
N LYS A 85 4.45 18.42 -15.54
CA LYS A 85 5.01 18.27 -16.89
C LYS A 85 3.96 18.19 -17.99
N ALA A 86 2.68 18.06 -17.63
CA ALA A 86 1.56 17.96 -18.57
C ALA A 86 0.42 18.94 -18.19
N PRO A 87 0.60 20.26 -18.44
CA PRO A 87 -0.35 21.29 -18.01
C PRO A 87 -1.79 21.08 -18.50
N GLU A 88 -1.99 20.56 -19.70
CA GLU A 88 -3.33 20.30 -20.25
C GLU A 88 -4.06 19.20 -19.47
N LEU A 89 -3.37 18.10 -19.13
CA LEU A 89 -3.95 17.02 -18.32
C LEU A 89 -4.20 17.50 -16.89
N LYS A 90 -3.26 18.25 -16.33
CA LYS A 90 -3.38 18.86 -15.01
C LYS A 90 -4.61 19.76 -14.92
N GLU A 91 -4.80 20.66 -15.88
CA GLU A 91 -5.93 21.59 -15.91
C GLU A 91 -7.26 20.84 -16.13
N ASN A 92 -7.31 19.87 -17.03
CA ASN A 92 -8.52 19.06 -17.25
C ASN A 92 -8.96 18.30 -16.00
N LEU A 93 -8.01 17.78 -15.22
CA LEU A 93 -8.30 17.07 -13.98
C LEU A 93 -8.70 18.03 -12.84
N PHE A 94 -7.87 19.04 -12.55
CA PHE A 94 -8.03 19.91 -11.39
C PHE A 94 -9.07 21.03 -11.56
N SER A 95 -9.58 21.27 -12.77
CA SER A 95 -10.78 22.07 -12.99
C SER A 95 -12.08 21.33 -12.59
N LYS A 96 -12.04 19.98 -12.48
CA LYS A 96 -13.20 19.15 -12.10
C LYS A 96 -13.11 18.63 -10.67
N ILE A 97 -11.90 18.37 -10.19
CA ILE A 97 -11.63 17.87 -8.84
C ILE A 97 -10.95 18.93 -7.98
N LYS A 98 -11.37 19.00 -6.72
CA LYS A 98 -10.59 19.55 -5.62
C LYS A 98 -10.07 18.40 -4.76
N LEU A 99 -8.75 18.29 -4.68
CA LEU A 99 -8.04 17.17 -4.08
C LEU A 99 -7.33 17.59 -2.80
N ASP A 100 -7.66 16.90 -1.71
CA ASP A 100 -6.97 17.01 -0.43
C ASP A 100 -6.10 15.78 -0.21
N PHE A 101 -4.80 15.99 -0.06
CA PHE A 101 -3.80 14.96 0.20
C PHE A 101 -3.25 15.10 1.61
N ILE A 102 -3.34 14.04 2.41
CA ILE A 102 -2.65 13.97 3.72
C ILE A 102 -1.38 13.15 3.54
N PHE A 103 -0.25 13.86 3.67
CA PHE A 103 1.10 13.31 3.64
C PHE A 103 1.81 13.69 4.93
N MET A 104 2.26 12.78 5.78
CA MET A 104 1.97 11.35 5.94
C MET A 104 1.15 11.25 7.23
N LEU A 105 0.16 10.37 7.32
CA LEU A 105 -0.74 10.39 8.49
C LEU A 105 -0.03 9.93 9.79
N ASN A 106 0.87 8.94 9.69
CA ASN A 106 1.63 8.40 10.81
C ASN A 106 3.15 8.65 10.64
N PRO A 107 3.62 9.89 10.85
CA PRO A 107 5.04 10.21 10.68
C PRO A 107 5.94 9.51 11.71
N ASP A 108 5.43 9.19 12.89
CA ASP A 108 6.18 8.47 13.93
C ASP A 108 6.41 7.00 13.54
N GLY A 109 5.39 6.37 12.97
CA GLY A 109 5.51 5.04 12.39
C GLY A 109 6.49 5.04 11.22
N SER A 110 6.40 6.05 10.35
CA SER A 110 7.28 6.19 9.18
C SER A 110 8.74 6.31 9.57
N GLU A 111 9.08 7.20 10.52
CA GLU A 111 10.46 7.38 10.98
C GLU A 111 11.10 6.09 11.50
N ARG A 112 10.31 5.26 12.20
CA ARG A 112 10.75 3.97 12.73
C ARG A 112 10.62 2.82 11.72
N TRP A 113 10.07 3.08 10.53
CA TRP A 113 9.67 2.09 9.53
C TRP A 113 8.81 0.96 10.10
N THR A 114 7.74 1.33 10.80
CA THR A 114 6.82 0.40 11.47
C THR A 114 5.39 0.61 11.00
N ARG A 115 4.58 -0.47 11.08
CA ARG A 115 3.14 -0.39 10.82
C ARG A 115 2.42 0.53 11.82
N LEU A 116 2.84 0.49 13.08
CA LEU A 116 2.13 1.11 14.20
C LEU A 116 2.63 2.54 14.46
N ASN A 117 1.84 3.37 15.13
CA ASN A 117 2.30 4.69 15.58
C ASN A 117 3.23 4.57 16.81
N ALA A 118 3.70 5.70 17.36
CA ALA A 118 4.63 5.73 18.48
C ALA A 118 4.17 4.95 19.73
N ALA A 119 2.85 4.82 19.93
CA ALA A 119 2.23 4.11 21.04
C ALA A 119 1.89 2.64 20.72
N ASP A 120 2.43 2.10 19.62
CA ASP A 120 2.16 0.76 19.11
C ASP A 120 0.67 0.50 18.79
N ILE A 121 -0.04 1.56 18.39
CA ILE A 121 -1.44 1.48 17.97
C ILE A 121 -1.51 1.37 16.45
N ASP A 122 -2.29 0.42 15.96
CA ASP A 122 -2.69 0.35 14.55
C ASP A 122 -3.81 1.37 14.32
N LEU A 123 -3.49 2.47 13.63
CA LEU A 123 -4.45 3.53 13.33
C LEU A 123 -5.69 3.02 12.57
N ASN A 124 -5.52 1.97 11.75
CA ASN A 124 -6.60 1.33 11.01
C ASN A 124 -7.40 0.30 11.86
N ARG A 125 -7.19 0.30 13.17
CA ARG A 125 -8.02 -0.41 14.18
C ARG A 125 -8.54 0.52 15.27
N ASP A 126 -8.21 1.82 15.21
CA ASP A 126 -8.48 2.79 16.27
C ASP A 126 -9.62 3.78 15.93
N PHE A 127 -10.45 3.46 14.93
CA PHE A 127 -11.50 4.38 14.44
C PHE A 127 -12.51 4.79 15.52
N HIS A 128 -12.91 3.86 16.39
CA HIS A 128 -13.90 4.08 17.44
C HIS A 128 -13.29 4.57 18.75
N ASN A 129 -12.14 4.01 19.13
CA ASN A 129 -11.51 4.36 20.40
C ASN A 129 -10.84 5.74 20.34
N GLU A 130 -10.36 6.14 19.16
CA GLU A 130 -9.65 7.40 18.95
C GLU A 130 -8.54 7.61 19.99
N SER A 131 -7.79 6.56 20.26
CA SER A 131 -6.72 6.58 21.25
C SER A 131 -5.52 7.38 20.74
N SER A 132 -5.28 7.31 19.44
CA SER A 132 -4.20 7.95 18.72
C SER A 132 -4.56 9.40 18.38
N THR A 133 -3.56 10.29 18.36
CA THR A 133 -3.77 11.68 17.97
C THR A 133 -3.98 11.79 16.45
N GLU A 134 -3.28 10.96 15.69
CA GLU A 134 -3.30 10.92 14.22
C GLU A 134 -4.70 10.64 13.66
N ILE A 135 -5.42 9.64 14.22
CA ILE A 135 -6.76 9.29 13.76
C ILE A 135 -7.76 10.42 13.98
N LYS A 136 -7.62 11.21 15.05
CA LYS A 136 -8.47 12.38 15.32
C LYS A 136 -8.31 13.46 14.26
N PHE A 137 -7.10 13.69 13.78
CA PHE A 137 -6.87 14.65 12.69
C PHE A 137 -7.48 14.17 11.37
N LEU A 138 -7.38 12.88 11.05
CA LEU A 138 -8.06 12.33 9.88
C LEU A 138 -9.59 12.50 9.98
N LYS A 139 -10.19 12.15 11.12
CA LYS A 139 -11.64 12.32 11.34
C LYS A 139 -12.05 13.78 11.31
N THR A 140 -11.24 14.68 11.86
CA THR A 140 -11.47 16.13 11.81
C THR A 140 -11.40 16.65 10.37
N ALA A 141 -10.42 16.21 9.58
CA ALA A 141 -10.32 16.56 8.17
C ALA A 141 -11.58 16.11 7.41
N VAL A 142 -12.00 14.85 7.58
CA VAL A 142 -13.23 14.31 7.00
C VAL A 142 -14.47 15.10 7.44
N ALA A 143 -14.57 15.48 8.72
CA ALA A 143 -15.71 16.24 9.23
C ALA A 143 -15.73 17.72 8.79
N SER A 144 -14.56 18.28 8.45
CA SER A 144 -14.40 19.71 8.12
C SER A 144 -14.85 20.06 6.70
N ASN A 145 -15.02 19.06 5.82
CA ASN A 145 -15.46 19.26 4.45
C ASN A 145 -16.39 18.13 4.02
N LYS A 146 -17.24 18.39 3.02
CA LYS A 146 -18.05 17.32 2.41
C LYS A 146 -17.26 16.72 1.25
N TYR A 147 -16.70 15.53 1.46
CA TYR A 147 -16.01 14.77 0.42
C TYR A 147 -16.98 13.87 -0.35
N ASP A 148 -16.83 13.84 -1.67
CA ASP A 148 -17.57 12.95 -2.57
C ASP A 148 -16.91 11.56 -2.63
N TYR A 149 -15.58 11.52 -2.50
CA TYR A 149 -14.79 10.30 -2.43
C TYR A 149 -13.63 10.41 -1.44
N ALA A 150 -13.24 9.27 -0.89
CA ALA A 150 -12.03 9.11 -0.10
C ALA A 150 -11.17 7.97 -0.66
N LEU A 151 -9.85 8.14 -0.71
CA LEU A 151 -8.89 7.14 -1.15
C LEU A 151 -7.99 6.76 0.01
N ASN A 152 -8.15 5.53 0.49
CA ASN A 152 -7.32 4.96 1.54
C ASN A 152 -6.12 4.25 0.90
N LEU A 153 -4.94 4.84 1.01
CA LEU A 153 -3.77 4.39 0.25
C LEU A 153 -2.81 3.58 1.15
N HIS A 154 -2.70 2.29 0.86
CA HIS A 154 -1.99 1.29 1.66
C HIS A 154 -1.04 0.44 0.80
N GLU A 155 -0.35 -0.47 1.49
CA GLU A 155 0.47 -1.48 0.86
C GLU A 155 0.28 -2.88 1.44
N GLN A 156 0.48 -3.87 0.58
CA GLN A 156 0.41 -5.28 0.94
C GLN A 156 1.78 -5.96 0.84
N ARG A 157 1.87 -7.13 1.48
CA ARG A 157 3.10 -7.93 1.56
C ARG A 157 3.35 -8.70 0.26
N THR A 158 4.56 -9.20 0.07
CA THR A 158 4.95 -9.97 -1.11
C THR A 158 4.30 -11.36 -1.18
N ILE A 159 3.63 -11.80 -0.12
CA ILE A 159 2.95 -13.11 -0.06
C ILE A 159 1.71 -13.22 -0.95
N PHE A 160 1.18 -12.08 -1.42
CA PHE A 160 -0.07 -12.00 -2.14
C PHE A 160 0.12 -12.17 -3.65
N THR A 161 -0.76 -12.99 -4.22
CA THR A 161 -0.87 -13.24 -5.67
C THR A 161 -2.32 -13.16 -6.12
N THR A 162 -2.53 -12.99 -7.42
CA THR A 162 -3.86 -13.01 -8.03
C THR A 162 -4.31 -14.42 -8.43
N ASP A 163 -3.37 -15.28 -8.83
CA ASP A 163 -3.62 -16.60 -9.41
C ASP A 163 -2.63 -17.68 -8.94
N GLY A 164 -1.80 -17.39 -7.93
CA GLY A 164 -0.75 -18.28 -7.45
C GLY A 164 0.47 -18.38 -8.37
N ILE A 165 0.58 -17.50 -9.38
CA ILE A 165 1.73 -17.37 -10.29
C ILE A 165 2.22 -15.92 -10.31
N HIS A 166 1.31 -14.96 -10.49
CA HIS A 166 1.64 -13.54 -10.63
C HIS A 166 1.47 -12.80 -9.30
N PRO A 167 2.39 -11.88 -8.95
CA PRO A 167 2.24 -11.09 -7.75
C PRO A 167 1.02 -10.17 -7.87
N ALA A 168 0.37 -9.93 -6.74
CA ALA A 168 -0.64 -8.89 -6.66
C ALA A 168 0.05 -7.52 -6.55
N THR A 169 0.53 -6.98 -7.68
CA THR A 169 1.21 -5.67 -7.74
C THR A 169 0.32 -4.54 -7.27
N LEU A 170 -0.95 -4.55 -7.68
CA LEU A 170 -1.95 -3.65 -7.16
C LEU A 170 -3.17 -4.43 -6.71
N SER A 171 -3.81 -3.97 -5.66
CA SER A 171 -5.11 -4.49 -5.28
C SER A 171 -6.04 -3.40 -4.80
N PHE A 172 -7.33 -3.63 -5.01
CA PHE A 172 -8.36 -2.65 -4.71
C PHE A 172 -9.47 -3.26 -3.86
N LEU A 173 -10.11 -2.43 -3.06
CA LEU A 173 -11.33 -2.82 -2.36
C LEU A 173 -12.33 -1.66 -2.37
N ALA A 174 -13.57 -2.00 -2.73
CA ALA A 174 -14.76 -1.25 -2.37
C ALA A 174 -15.28 -1.83 -1.04
N PRO A 175 -14.98 -1.18 0.11
CA PRO A 175 -15.20 -1.77 1.43
C PRO A 175 -16.67 -2.11 1.67
N SER A 176 -16.91 -3.05 2.57
CA SER A 176 -18.27 -3.43 2.96
C SER A 176 -18.83 -2.45 3.99
N GLU A 177 -20.13 -2.18 3.93
CA GLU A 177 -20.83 -1.36 4.93
C GLU A 177 -21.38 -2.19 6.10
N ASN A 178 -21.50 -3.51 5.90
CA ASN A 178 -22.07 -4.45 6.86
C ASN A 178 -21.50 -5.87 6.66
N VAL A 179 -21.79 -6.74 7.62
CA VAL A 179 -21.33 -8.16 7.64
C VAL A 179 -21.88 -8.94 6.44
N GLU A 180 -23.07 -8.58 5.96
CA GLU A 180 -23.74 -9.17 4.80
C GLU A 180 -23.12 -8.76 3.45
N ARG A 181 -22.14 -7.83 3.46
CA ARG A 181 -21.44 -7.34 2.25
C ARG A 181 -22.40 -6.80 1.20
N THR A 182 -23.41 -6.06 1.65
CA THR A 182 -24.45 -5.51 0.76
C THR A 182 -23.83 -4.61 -0.31
N VAL A 183 -24.24 -4.76 -1.57
CA VAL A 183 -23.78 -3.89 -2.68
C VAL A 183 -24.67 -2.65 -2.76
N THR A 184 -24.41 -1.71 -1.86
CA THR A 184 -25.07 -0.40 -1.76
C THR A 184 -24.64 0.54 -2.89
N ASP A 185 -25.33 1.68 -3.04
CA ASP A 185 -24.95 2.65 -4.07
C ASP A 185 -23.59 3.30 -3.81
N ASN A 186 -23.22 3.55 -2.54
CA ASN A 186 -21.86 4.03 -2.21
C ASN A 186 -20.81 3.00 -2.61
N ARG A 187 -21.09 1.72 -2.37
CA ARG A 187 -20.19 0.65 -2.75
C ARG A 187 -20.09 0.50 -4.26
N LYS A 188 -21.21 0.63 -4.99
CA LYS A 188 -21.23 0.63 -6.47
C LYS A 188 -20.44 1.79 -7.05
N LYS A 189 -20.49 2.99 -6.45
CA LYS A 189 -19.65 4.13 -6.86
C LYS A 189 -18.17 3.77 -6.79
N CYS A 190 -17.72 3.20 -5.67
CA CYS A 190 -16.35 2.71 -5.52
C CYS A 190 -16.01 1.64 -6.56
N MET A 191 -16.89 0.65 -6.74
CA MET A 191 -16.71 -0.43 -7.71
C MET A 191 -16.64 0.08 -9.16
N ALA A 192 -17.42 1.09 -9.55
CA ALA A 192 -17.38 1.69 -10.87
C ALA A 192 -16.03 2.38 -11.14
N VAL A 193 -15.52 3.15 -10.18
CA VAL A 193 -14.18 3.76 -10.26
C VAL A 193 -13.10 2.67 -10.39
N ILE A 194 -13.13 1.64 -9.54
CA ILE A 194 -12.16 0.54 -9.61
C ILE A 194 -12.26 -0.21 -10.95
N GLY A 195 -13.48 -0.42 -11.47
CA GLY A 195 -13.71 -1.06 -12.76
C GLY A 195 -13.12 -0.28 -13.94
N LYS A 196 -13.16 1.06 -13.89
CA LYS A 196 -12.48 1.94 -14.85
C LYS A 196 -10.95 1.82 -14.74
N VAL A 197 -10.42 1.92 -13.52
CA VAL A 197 -8.99 1.76 -13.22
C VAL A 197 -8.46 0.41 -13.75
N TYR A 198 -9.17 -0.68 -13.46
CA TYR A 198 -8.84 -2.02 -13.97
C TYR A 198 -8.82 -2.09 -15.50
N GLY A 199 -9.79 -1.45 -16.17
CA GLY A 199 -9.86 -1.38 -17.62
C GLY A 199 -8.61 -0.76 -18.26
N HIS A 200 -8.00 0.24 -17.62
CA HIS A 200 -6.75 0.85 -18.09
C HIS A 200 -5.51 0.01 -17.76
N LEU A 201 -5.44 -0.56 -16.56
CA LEU A 201 -4.23 -1.22 -16.06
C LEU A 201 -4.08 -2.67 -16.49
N LYS A 202 -5.15 -3.39 -16.81
CA LYS A 202 -5.08 -4.83 -17.10
C LYS A 202 -4.21 -5.17 -18.32
N GLU A 203 -4.06 -4.25 -19.26
CA GLU A 203 -3.15 -4.40 -20.41
C GLU A 203 -1.71 -4.02 -20.06
N LEU A 204 -1.51 -3.16 -19.05
CA LEU A 204 -0.20 -2.68 -18.63
C LEU A 204 0.51 -3.64 -17.66
N ILE A 205 -0.26 -4.29 -16.78
CA ILE A 205 0.19 -5.26 -15.78
C ILE A 205 -0.77 -6.46 -15.73
N PRO A 206 -0.82 -7.26 -16.81
CA PRO A 206 -1.77 -8.37 -16.91
C PRO A 206 -1.59 -9.36 -15.75
N ASN A 207 -2.72 -9.82 -15.22
CA ASN A 207 -2.80 -10.74 -14.08
C ASN A 207 -2.16 -10.24 -12.78
N GLN A 208 -1.79 -8.97 -12.64
CA GLN A 208 -1.16 -8.44 -11.41
C GLN A 208 -2.07 -7.49 -10.63
N ILE A 209 -3.36 -7.47 -10.96
CA ILE A 209 -4.38 -6.65 -10.31
C ILE A 209 -5.36 -7.58 -9.61
N GLY A 210 -5.52 -7.40 -8.30
CA GLY A 210 -6.43 -8.19 -7.48
C GLY A 210 -7.43 -7.35 -6.69
N ARG A 211 -8.30 -8.03 -5.96
CA ARG A 211 -9.18 -7.47 -4.95
C ARG A 211 -8.77 -7.95 -3.57
N TYR A 212 -8.81 -7.05 -2.60
CA TYR A 212 -8.74 -7.46 -1.20
C TYR A 212 -10.08 -8.06 -0.77
N SER A 213 -10.06 -8.93 0.25
CA SER A 213 -11.29 -9.47 0.81
C SER A 213 -12.18 -8.33 1.30
N ASP A 214 -13.47 -8.43 0.98
CA ASP A 214 -14.50 -7.48 1.41
C ASP A 214 -15.15 -7.89 2.73
N GLU A 215 -14.47 -8.71 3.52
CA GLU A 215 -14.86 -8.96 4.91
C GLU A 215 -15.00 -7.65 5.68
N PHE A 216 -16.10 -7.52 6.41
CA PHE A 216 -16.40 -6.32 7.17
C PHE A 216 -15.57 -6.29 8.46
N TYR A 217 -14.68 -5.31 8.54
CA TYR A 217 -13.86 -5.01 9.72
C TYR A 217 -14.41 -3.77 10.42
N PRO A 218 -15.22 -3.92 11.49
CA PRO A 218 -15.94 -2.81 12.11
C PRO A 218 -15.04 -1.73 12.71
N THR A 219 -13.74 -1.99 12.86
CA THR A 219 -12.74 -1.05 13.40
C THR A 219 -11.91 -0.35 12.33
N SER A 220 -12.01 -0.76 11.05
CA SER A 220 -11.21 -0.18 9.97
C SER A 220 -11.72 1.20 9.57
N THR A 221 -10.83 2.07 9.07
CA THR A 221 -11.23 3.41 8.63
C THR A 221 -12.08 3.35 7.37
N GLY A 222 -11.71 2.50 6.40
CA GLY A 222 -12.43 2.32 5.14
C GLY A 222 -13.90 1.93 5.34
N ASP A 223 -14.15 0.89 6.12
CA ASP A 223 -15.50 0.36 6.38
C ASP A 223 -16.38 1.37 7.11
N ASN A 224 -15.80 2.07 8.11
CA ASN A 224 -16.57 3.06 8.85
C ASN A 224 -16.86 4.33 8.04
N PHE A 225 -15.95 4.77 7.18
CA PHE A 225 -16.20 5.93 6.32
C PHE A 225 -17.25 5.62 5.24
N ILE A 226 -17.20 4.45 4.60
CA ILE A 226 -18.25 4.07 3.64
C ILE A 226 -19.60 3.89 4.33
N LYS A 227 -19.62 3.27 5.52
CA LYS A 227 -20.82 3.15 6.36
C LYS A 227 -21.38 4.50 6.80
N ALA A 228 -20.51 5.50 6.98
CA ALA A 228 -20.92 6.89 7.28
C ALA A 228 -21.41 7.64 6.03
N GLY A 229 -21.47 6.99 4.86
CA GLY A 229 -21.97 7.56 3.62
C GLY A 229 -20.92 8.19 2.72
N MET A 230 -19.62 8.00 2.99
CA MET A 230 -18.53 8.53 2.18
C MET A 230 -17.92 7.41 1.32
N PRO A 231 -18.17 7.36 -0.01
CA PRO A 231 -17.54 6.41 -0.91
C PRO A 231 -16.03 6.37 -0.71
N THR A 232 -15.50 5.24 -0.21
CA THR A 232 -14.10 5.09 0.15
C THR A 232 -13.49 3.94 -0.63
N ILE A 233 -12.37 4.17 -1.32
CA ILE A 233 -11.67 3.16 -2.12
C ILE A 233 -10.34 2.84 -1.46
N LEU A 234 -10.09 1.56 -1.20
CA LEU A 234 -8.80 1.08 -0.74
C LEU A 234 -7.89 0.80 -1.95
N PHE A 235 -6.64 1.24 -1.85
CA PHE A 235 -5.55 0.87 -2.74
C PHE A 235 -4.51 0.12 -1.93
N GLU A 236 -4.00 -0.97 -2.48
CA GLU A 236 -2.93 -1.78 -1.89
C GLU A 236 -1.80 -1.93 -2.91
N GLY A 237 -0.67 -1.27 -2.65
CA GLY A 237 0.57 -1.47 -3.41
C GLY A 237 1.29 -2.72 -2.95
N GLY A 238 1.47 -3.70 -3.82
CA GLY A 238 2.10 -4.97 -3.50
C GLY A 238 3.48 -5.16 -4.14
N HIS A 239 3.84 -6.43 -4.33
CA HIS A 239 5.11 -6.83 -4.92
C HIS A 239 5.09 -6.71 -6.44
N PHE A 240 6.23 -6.37 -7.02
CA PHE A 240 6.49 -6.53 -8.45
C PHE A 240 7.70 -7.46 -8.58
N VAL A 241 7.69 -8.35 -9.57
CA VAL A 241 8.72 -9.40 -9.73
C VAL A 241 10.11 -8.76 -9.70
N ASP A 242 10.99 -9.29 -8.85
CA ASP A 242 12.38 -8.84 -8.63
C ASP A 242 12.53 -7.37 -8.18
N ASP A 243 11.49 -6.76 -7.62
CA ASP A 243 11.47 -5.35 -7.20
C ASP A 243 11.00 -5.18 -5.76
N TYR A 244 11.86 -5.57 -4.82
CA TYR A 244 11.64 -5.37 -3.38
C TYR A 244 11.64 -3.89 -2.98
N THR A 245 12.33 -3.04 -3.75
CA THR A 245 12.29 -1.58 -3.57
C THR A 245 11.01 -0.93 -4.09
N ARG A 246 10.14 -1.72 -4.72
CA ARG A 246 8.80 -1.37 -5.21
C ARG A 246 8.75 -0.20 -6.21
N LYS A 247 9.76 -0.03 -7.06
CA LYS A 247 9.79 0.98 -8.13
C LYS A 247 8.74 0.75 -9.23
N GLY A 248 8.56 -0.49 -9.65
CA GLY A 248 7.51 -0.93 -10.57
C GLY A 248 6.13 -0.72 -9.97
N THR A 249 5.91 -1.18 -8.74
CA THR A 249 4.67 -0.91 -8.00
C THR A 249 4.38 0.58 -7.91
N ARG A 250 5.36 1.41 -7.51
CA ARG A 250 5.24 2.89 -7.43
C ARG A 250 4.73 3.50 -8.74
N LYS A 251 5.30 3.08 -9.88
CA LYS A 251 4.85 3.55 -11.20
C LYS A 251 3.38 3.21 -11.45
N TYR A 252 3.00 1.95 -11.32
CA TYR A 252 1.64 1.53 -11.62
C TYR A 252 0.63 2.03 -10.59
N TYR A 253 1.03 2.20 -9.34
CA TYR A 253 0.24 2.85 -8.30
C TYR A 253 -0.07 4.30 -8.70
N THR A 254 0.92 5.06 -9.15
CA THR A 254 0.73 6.44 -9.63
C THR A 254 -0.25 6.50 -10.80
N ILE A 255 -0.09 5.59 -11.77
CA ILE A 255 -0.99 5.47 -12.92
C ILE A 255 -2.41 5.12 -12.46
N ALA A 256 -2.56 4.19 -11.52
CA ALA A 256 -3.85 3.83 -10.93
C ALA A 256 -4.51 5.00 -10.20
N LEU A 257 -3.73 5.76 -9.43
CA LEU A 257 -4.20 6.95 -8.72
C LEU A 257 -4.70 8.01 -9.71
N TYR A 258 -3.97 8.26 -10.80
CA TYR A 258 -4.43 9.16 -11.86
C TYR A 258 -5.75 8.69 -12.46
N TYR A 259 -5.84 7.42 -12.90
CA TYR A 259 -7.06 6.90 -13.53
C TYR A 259 -8.25 6.82 -12.57
N ALA A 260 -8.01 6.69 -11.27
CA ALA A 260 -9.07 6.76 -10.28
C ALA A 260 -9.62 8.18 -10.16
N LEU A 261 -8.76 9.20 -10.11
CA LEU A 261 -9.18 10.60 -10.10
C LEU A 261 -9.88 10.97 -11.41
N GLU A 262 -9.35 10.55 -12.56
CA GLU A 262 -10.00 10.74 -13.87
C GLU A 262 -11.40 10.11 -13.88
N ALA A 263 -11.52 8.83 -13.48
CA ALA A 263 -12.79 8.13 -13.41
C ALA A 263 -13.78 8.79 -12.43
N ILE A 264 -13.33 9.25 -11.26
CA ILE A 264 -14.15 10.02 -10.32
C ILE A 264 -14.69 11.29 -10.99
N SER A 265 -13.85 12.00 -11.75
CA SER A 265 -14.24 13.23 -12.45
C SER A 265 -15.26 12.99 -13.57
N GLU A 266 -15.15 11.86 -14.28
CA GLU A 266 -16.01 11.51 -15.40
C GLU A 266 -17.34 10.93 -14.95
N LEU A 267 -17.33 10.01 -13.98
CA LEU A 267 -18.53 9.38 -13.45
C LEU A 267 -19.40 10.37 -12.68
N ASN A 268 -18.80 11.33 -11.97
CA ASN A 268 -19.52 12.34 -11.19
C ASN A 268 -20.67 11.73 -10.34
N SER A 269 -20.34 10.68 -9.57
CA SER A 269 -21.27 9.87 -8.76
C SER A 269 -22.14 8.83 -9.49
N ASP A 270 -22.00 8.65 -10.80
CA ASP A 270 -22.62 7.52 -11.51
C ASP A 270 -22.03 6.17 -11.04
N ILE A 271 -22.83 5.12 -11.15
CA ILE A 271 -22.55 3.73 -10.79
C ILE A 271 -22.46 2.82 -12.03
N GLU A 272 -22.61 3.35 -13.24
CA GLU A 272 -22.54 2.56 -14.47
C GLU A 272 -21.21 1.78 -14.58
N GLY A 273 -21.32 0.48 -14.89
CA GLY A 273 -20.17 -0.39 -15.12
C GLY A 273 -19.50 -0.91 -13.84
N TRP A 274 -20.12 -0.73 -12.66
CA TRP A 274 -19.63 -1.27 -11.39
C TRP A 274 -19.39 -2.79 -11.44
N GLU A 275 -20.10 -3.53 -12.29
CA GLU A 275 -19.96 -4.98 -12.44
C GLU A 275 -18.55 -5.40 -12.90
N LYS A 276 -17.82 -4.51 -13.60
CA LYS A 276 -16.42 -4.76 -13.99
C LYS A 276 -15.51 -5.03 -12.80
N TYR A 277 -15.84 -4.51 -11.62
CA TYR A 277 -15.15 -4.82 -10.38
C TYR A 277 -15.13 -6.33 -10.08
N LEU A 278 -16.21 -7.04 -10.42
CA LEU A 278 -16.34 -8.48 -10.17
C LEU A 278 -15.46 -9.33 -11.09
N GLU A 279 -14.95 -8.78 -12.19
CA GLU A 279 -13.99 -9.44 -13.08
C GLU A 279 -12.59 -9.54 -12.46
N ILE A 280 -12.29 -8.70 -11.46
CA ILE A 280 -10.97 -8.68 -10.82
C ILE A 280 -10.87 -9.88 -9.87
N PRO A 281 -9.80 -10.70 -9.94
CA PRO A 281 -9.62 -11.84 -9.05
C PRO A 281 -9.39 -11.40 -7.59
N GLU A 282 -9.78 -12.20 -6.62
CA GLU A 282 -9.45 -11.97 -5.21
C GLU A 282 -8.00 -12.40 -4.93
N ASN A 283 -7.31 -11.64 -4.07
CA ASN A 283 -5.93 -11.95 -3.67
C ASN A 283 -5.85 -13.24 -2.86
N GLN A 284 -4.73 -13.94 -3.02
CA GLN A 284 -4.42 -15.19 -2.36
C GLN A 284 -3.05 -15.13 -1.69
N GLU A 285 -2.96 -15.59 -0.44
CA GLU A 285 -1.69 -15.74 0.30
C GLU A 285 -0.99 -17.05 -0.08
N THR A 286 -0.25 -17.05 -1.18
CA THR A 286 0.31 -18.27 -1.77
C THR A 286 1.84 -18.32 -1.74
N HIS A 287 2.53 -17.22 -1.41
CA HIS A 287 3.99 -17.12 -1.53
C HIS A 287 4.71 -16.77 -0.22
N TYR A 288 5.99 -17.14 -0.17
CA TYR A 288 7.05 -16.57 0.66
C TYR A 288 8.14 -15.98 -0.26
N ASP A 289 9.06 -15.18 0.28
CA ASP A 289 10.16 -14.63 -0.51
C ASP A 289 11.15 -15.71 -0.96
N ILE A 290 11.56 -16.58 -0.04
CA ILE A 290 12.45 -17.70 -0.34
C ILE A 290 11.89 -18.97 0.31
N ILE A 291 11.93 -20.09 -0.41
CA ILE A 291 11.78 -21.42 0.19
C ILE A 291 13.01 -22.25 -0.11
N TYR A 292 13.68 -22.69 0.94
CA TYR A 292 14.70 -23.74 0.87
C TYR A 292 14.00 -25.09 0.97
N ARG A 293 14.00 -25.85 -0.12
CA ARG A 293 13.38 -27.18 -0.21
C ARG A 293 14.37 -28.26 0.23
N ASN A 294 13.89 -29.31 0.89
CA ASN A 294 14.69 -30.49 1.24
C ASN A 294 15.96 -30.19 2.08
N VAL A 295 15.90 -29.24 3.01
CA VAL A 295 17.00 -28.90 3.90
C VAL A 295 17.26 -30.05 4.88
N LYS A 296 18.46 -30.62 4.82
CA LYS A 296 18.94 -31.59 5.81
C LYS A 296 19.56 -30.88 7.01
N LEU A 297 18.95 -30.99 8.18
CA LEU A 297 19.42 -30.31 9.40
C LEU A 297 20.62 -31.02 10.06
N ASN A 298 21.37 -30.27 10.89
CA ASN A 298 22.54 -30.75 11.63
C ASN A 298 22.13 -31.51 12.92
N THR A 299 21.29 -32.53 12.76
CA THR A 299 20.75 -33.35 13.86
C THR A 299 21.42 -34.71 13.94
N ASP A 300 21.37 -35.35 15.11
CA ASP A 300 21.96 -36.69 15.32
C ASP A 300 21.15 -37.82 14.65
N HIS A 301 19.97 -37.50 14.13
CA HIS A 301 19.09 -38.35 13.33
C HIS A 301 18.78 -37.68 11.99
N GLU A 302 18.29 -38.43 11.01
CA GLU A 302 17.87 -37.85 9.73
C GLU A 302 16.66 -36.93 9.90
N CYS A 303 16.82 -35.67 9.53
CA CYS A 303 15.77 -34.66 9.54
C CYS A 303 15.89 -33.82 8.26
N ILE A 304 14.92 -34.00 7.36
CA ILE A 304 14.83 -33.30 6.08
C ILE A 304 13.47 -32.60 6.01
N LEU A 305 13.47 -31.30 5.74
CA LEU A 305 12.28 -30.47 5.74
C LEU A 305 12.45 -29.23 4.85
N ASP A 306 11.37 -28.47 4.64
CA ASP A 306 11.44 -27.17 3.98
C ASP A 306 11.58 -26.04 5.01
N VAL A 307 12.30 -24.98 4.64
CA VAL A 307 12.45 -23.76 5.43
C VAL A 307 12.00 -22.57 4.58
N ALA A 308 10.94 -21.90 5.00
CA ALA A 308 10.42 -20.71 4.33
C ALA A 308 10.85 -19.43 5.04
N VAL A 309 11.23 -18.45 4.21
CA VAL A 309 11.80 -17.19 4.64
C VAL A 309 11.05 -16.03 4.02
N GLN A 310 10.82 -15.00 4.83
CA GLN A 310 10.23 -13.73 4.43
C GLN A 310 11.16 -12.59 4.84
N TYR A 311 11.39 -11.64 3.95
CA TYR A 311 12.10 -10.43 4.27
C TYR A 311 11.28 -9.54 5.21
N ARG A 312 11.93 -9.02 6.24
CA ARG A 312 11.47 -7.90 7.03
C ARG A 312 12.25 -6.66 6.62
N GLU A 313 11.52 -5.60 6.33
CA GLU A 313 12.08 -4.30 6.02
C GLU A 313 12.49 -3.61 7.32
N ILE A 314 13.69 -3.04 7.36
CA ILE A 314 14.19 -2.24 8.48
C ILE A 314 14.83 -0.96 7.98
N ILE A 315 14.73 0.11 8.76
CA ILE A 315 15.55 1.32 8.58
C ILE A 315 16.60 1.36 9.69
N GLU A 316 17.88 1.40 9.32
CA GLU A 316 18.95 1.58 10.30
C GLU A 316 19.13 3.08 10.60
N GLU A 317 19.54 3.39 11.83
CA GLU A 317 19.78 4.77 12.25
C GLU A 317 20.81 5.45 11.34
N GLY A 318 20.46 6.64 10.83
CA GLY A 318 21.30 7.43 9.94
C GLY A 318 21.35 6.95 8.47
N LYS A 319 20.61 5.89 8.10
CA LYS A 319 20.43 5.50 6.69
C LYS A 319 19.24 6.22 6.07
N ASP A 320 19.29 6.35 4.75
CA ASP A 320 18.24 6.95 3.93
C ASP A 320 17.49 5.93 3.07
N GLU A 321 17.79 4.64 3.22
CA GLU A 321 17.15 3.53 2.53
C GLU A 321 17.00 2.31 3.45
N ILE A 322 15.95 1.52 3.21
CA ILE A 322 15.68 0.30 3.98
C ILE A 322 16.62 -0.85 3.61
N SER A 323 16.79 -1.76 4.57
CA SER A 323 17.42 -3.06 4.37
C SER A 323 16.39 -4.18 4.53
N PHE A 324 16.63 -5.31 3.88
CA PHE A 324 15.76 -6.49 3.91
C PHE A 324 16.45 -7.60 4.69
N ILE A 325 15.96 -7.90 5.89
CA ILE A 325 16.50 -9.00 6.70
C ILE A 325 15.64 -10.24 6.46
N PRO A 326 16.20 -11.37 6.00
CA PRO A 326 15.46 -12.61 5.87
C PRO A 326 15.10 -13.17 7.24
N PHE A 327 13.83 -13.50 7.48
CA PHE A 327 13.34 -14.14 8.71
C PHE A 327 12.72 -15.49 8.38
N VAL A 328 13.00 -16.49 9.22
CA VAL A 328 12.37 -17.81 9.09
C VAL A 328 10.93 -17.72 9.58
N MET A 329 9.99 -18.00 8.68
CA MET A 329 8.55 -17.91 8.97
C MET A 329 7.89 -19.27 9.16
N GLU A 330 8.37 -20.31 8.47
CA GLU A 330 7.79 -21.64 8.52
C GLU A 330 8.87 -22.70 8.31
N VAL A 331 8.75 -23.82 9.02
CA VAL A 331 9.67 -24.96 8.99
C VAL A 331 8.85 -26.24 9.01
N GLY A 332 9.10 -27.16 8.08
CA GLY A 332 8.36 -28.42 7.99
C GLY A 332 7.87 -28.70 6.57
N ASP A 333 6.57 -28.96 6.41
CA ASP A 333 5.95 -29.22 5.11
C ASP A 333 5.33 -27.95 4.52
N VAL A 334 6.13 -27.19 3.75
CA VAL A 334 5.71 -25.93 3.13
C VAL A 334 5.22 -26.13 1.70
N LYS A 335 4.69 -27.31 1.35
CA LYS A 335 4.27 -27.63 -0.04
C LYS A 335 3.01 -26.87 -0.51
N LYS A 336 2.23 -26.32 0.41
CA LYS A 336 1.01 -25.54 0.08
C LYS A 336 1.31 -24.11 -0.37
N ARG A 337 2.56 -23.65 -0.20
CA ARG A 337 3.02 -22.31 -0.60
C ARG A 337 4.22 -22.44 -1.54
N LYS A 338 4.43 -21.41 -2.35
CA LYS A 338 5.57 -21.27 -3.27
C LYS A 338 6.56 -20.24 -2.75
N GLY A 339 7.80 -20.31 -3.20
CA GLY A 339 8.77 -19.23 -3.02
C GLY A 339 8.84 -18.37 -4.27
N TRP A 340 9.02 -17.05 -4.14
CA TRP A 340 9.49 -16.24 -5.27
C TRP A 340 10.85 -16.74 -5.75
N LEU A 341 11.69 -17.17 -4.80
CA LEU A 341 12.87 -17.99 -5.04
C LEU A 341 12.74 -19.34 -4.34
N GLU A 342 12.90 -20.44 -5.08
CA GLU A 342 12.99 -21.78 -4.51
C GLU A 342 14.40 -22.37 -4.71
N ILE A 343 14.99 -22.89 -3.62
CA ILE A 343 16.34 -23.44 -3.61
C ILE A 343 16.26 -24.91 -3.18
N ASP A 344 16.56 -25.84 -4.09
CA ASP A 344 16.66 -27.26 -3.75
C ASP A 344 17.97 -27.54 -3.00
N CYS A 345 17.84 -28.00 -1.75
CA CYS A 345 18.95 -28.28 -0.86
C CYS A 345 19.29 -29.79 -0.79
N THR A 346 18.73 -30.60 -1.69
CA THR A 346 19.03 -32.03 -1.76
C THR A 346 20.54 -32.27 -1.92
N GLY A 347 21.13 -33.01 -0.97
CA GLY A 347 22.57 -33.31 -0.96
C GLY A 347 23.46 -32.18 -0.46
N LYS A 348 22.91 -30.99 -0.18
CA LYS A 348 23.65 -29.83 0.30
C LYS A 348 23.78 -29.83 1.82
N LYS A 349 24.76 -29.08 2.32
CA LYS A 349 25.04 -28.96 3.76
C LYS A 349 24.40 -27.70 4.34
N PHE A 350 23.54 -27.88 5.35
CA PHE A 350 23.06 -26.80 6.19
C PHE A 350 24.17 -26.35 7.16
N VAL A 351 24.55 -25.08 7.13
CA VAL A 351 25.59 -24.52 8.01
C VAL A 351 24.97 -23.40 8.84
N ALA A 352 24.93 -23.62 10.16
CA ALA A 352 24.41 -22.66 11.14
C ALA A 352 25.08 -22.90 12.49
N ALA A 353 25.05 -21.89 13.37
CA ALA A 353 25.49 -22.05 14.76
C ALA A 353 24.58 -22.99 15.56
N THR A 354 23.31 -23.11 15.15
CA THR A 354 22.30 -23.98 15.77
C THR A 354 22.09 -25.26 14.96
N LYS A 355 21.54 -26.30 15.62
CA LYS A 355 21.17 -27.55 14.93
C LYS A 355 19.98 -27.39 13.97
N TYR A 356 19.15 -26.37 14.20
CA TYR A 356 17.90 -26.11 13.49
C TYR A 356 17.62 -24.60 13.39
N PRO A 357 16.87 -24.14 12.36
CA PRO A 357 16.45 -22.76 12.24
C PRO A 357 15.46 -22.37 13.34
N LYS A 358 15.48 -21.09 13.73
CA LYS A 358 14.57 -20.53 14.75
C LYS A 358 13.44 -19.75 14.06
N LEU A 359 12.19 -20.10 14.35
CA LEU A 359 11.02 -19.37 13.88
C LEU A 359 11.01 -17.93 14.39
N ASP A 360 10.49 -17.02 13.56
CA ASP A 360 10.39 -15.57 13.84
C ASP A 360 11.73 -14.92 14.21
N ALA A 361 12.83 -15.48 13.71
CA ALA A 361 14.19 -14.96 13.88
C ALA A 361 14.90 -14.79 12.52
N PRO A 362 15.95 -13.95 12.46
CA PRO A 362 16.77 -13.84 11.27
C PRO A 362 17.26 -15.20 10.77
N ALA A 363 17.29 -15.40 9.46
CA ALA A 363 17.79 -16.60 8.81
C ALA A 363 19.33 -16.65 8.86
N GLU A 364 19.87 -17.03 10.02
CA GLU A 364 21.32 -17.13 10.27
C GLU A 364 21.86 -18.51 9.88
N PHE A 365 21.69 -18.89 8.62
CA PHE A 365 22.23 -20.12 8.06
C PHE A 365 22.65 -19.94 6.61
N THR A 366 23.55 -20.81 6.14
CA THR A 366 23.91 -20.95 4.73
C THR A 366 23.68 -22.38 4.25
N ILE A 367 23.53 -22.54 2.94
CA ILE A 367 23.46 -23.83 2.26
C ILE A 367 24.71 -23.93 1.38
N GLU A 368 25.57 -24.90 1.68
CA GLU A 368 26.84 -25.14 0.97
C GLU A 368 26.77 -26.41 0.13
N ASP A 369 27.49 -26.44 -1.00
CA ASP A 369 27.56 -27.58 -1.92
C ASP A 369 28.35 -28.77 -1.36
#